data_AF-A0A7X2SS58-F1
#
_entry.id   AF-A0A7X2SS58-F1
#
_cell.length_a   1.000
_cell.length_b   1.000
_cell.length_c   1.000
_cell.angle_alpha   90.00
_cell.angle_beta   90.00
_cell.angle_gamma   90.00
#
_symmetry.space_group_name_H-M   'P 1'
#
loop_
_entity.id
_entity.type
_entity.pdbx_description
1 polymer ?
#
loop_
_entity_poly.entity_id
_entity_poly.type
_entity_poly.pdbx_seq_one_letter_code
_entity_poly.pdbx_strand_id
1 'polypeptide(L)'
;MYIWPSSDMDFWKIENKGTEVVVKWSGNNFLDYKRLAYQFYGCGYKILEEVINDRLNNVKSDMWFLTGIFLIRHSLELGLKSLLCRVLSRKKDIQDTFKKCGHDVALLLKKYDEVGHENFLNSEEKSWLSKYCISLEDVDRKSDIFRFPFDDEFLLKYRNKFLDNMQVTNNLLQAFSLVKRCLEMGVITEEEKFDNTLRSEFFIFTSPSSGNCYLWQSISDVGFYVKIRGYTEAIDFIYQVKDIPNEDKLYPLMFMFRNTIELYLKILFYSRVEKGVSQKAFKSKRKSHRIKKDLWKNVKNMIVNYSDVSDEELKTMKLVEKMLSEIDRLDKKGDKFRYPTSYSLEYYFDNRTLDLSNIYIYLKAIVNFLEGCDSELDAIADIEQEIKNEYESDMYSNTEWY
;
A
#
# COMPACT_ATOMS: atom_id res chain seq x y z
N MET A 1 -9.42 -20.59 7.99
CA MET A 1 -10.84 -20.43 7.63
C MET A 1 -10.87 -19.68 6.31
N TYR A 2 -11.47 -20.26 5.26
CA TYR A 2 -11.56 -19.61 3.96
C TYR A 2 -12.68 -18.56 4.01
N ILE A 3 -12.31 -17.27 4.01
CA ILE A 3 -13.26 -16.17 4.13
C ILE A 3 -13.79 -15.84 2.73
N TRP A 4 -15.08 -16.07 2.50
CA TRP A 4 -15.71 -15.88 1.20
C TRP A 4 -16.91 -14.91 1.30
N PRO A 5 -17.22 -14.12 0.25
CA PRO A 5 -18.36 -13.20 0.29
C PRO A 5 -19.69 -13.90 0.63
N SER A 6 -20.42 -13.36 1.59
CA SER A 6 -21.75 -13.84 2.01
C SER A 6 -22.75 -12.70 2.17
N SER A 7 -24.05 -13.02 2.12
CA SER A 7 -25.12 -12.02 2.10
C SER A 7 -25.30 -11.23 3.40
N ASP A 8 -24.80 -11.76 4.51
CA ASP A 8 -24.86 -11.18 5.85
C ASP A 8 -23.69 -10.24 6.17
N MET A 9 -22.69 -10.15 5.27
CA MET A 9 -21.57 -9.21 5.41
C MET A 9 -22.02 -7.76 5.21
N ASP A 10 -21.68 -6.91 6.19
CA ASP A 10 -21.87 -5.47 6.16
C ASP A 10 -20.67 -4.79 6.83
N PHE A 11 -20.02 -3.87 6.12
CA PHE A 11 -18.86 -3.13 6.59
C PHE A 11 -19.09 -2.43 7.94
N TRP A 12 -20.32 -1.99 8.19
CA TRP A 12 -20.69 -1.19 9.37
C TRP A 12 -21.18 -2.02 10.56
N LYS A 13 -21.31 -3.34 10.38
CA LYS A 13 -21.78 -4.24 11.44
C LYS A 13 -20.75 -4.31 12.55
N ILE A 14 -21.23 -4.23 13.79
CA ILE A 14 -20.42 -4.48 14.99
C ILE A 14 -20.77 -5.90 15.45
N GLU A 15 -19.89 -6.86 15.19
CA GLU A 15 -20.09 -8.26 15.57
C GLU A 15 -19.34 -8.60 16.85
N ASN A 16 -18.14 -8.03 17.01
CA ASN A 16 -17.26 -8.26 18.14
C ASN A 16 -16.95 -6.94 18.86
N LYS A 17 -17.57 -6.76 20.04
CA LYS A 17 -17.32 -5.60 20.91
C LYS A 17 -15.87 -5.49 21.39
N GLY A 18 -15.13 -6.61 21.45
CA GLY A 18 -13.72 -6.62 21.84
C GLY A 18 -12.77 -6.02 20.79
N THR A 19 -13.24 -5.87 19.56
CA THR A 19 -12.50 -5.24 18.44
C THR A 19 -13.14 -3.94 17.97
N GLU A 20 -14.01 -3.37 18.81
CA GLU A 20 -14.59 -2.06 18.57
C GLU A 20 -13.53 -0.96 18.66
N VAL A 21 -13.55 -0.06 17.66
CA VAL A 21 -12.70 1.10 17.55
C VAL A 21 -13.58 2.32 17.26
N VAL A 22 -13.45 3.35 18.08
CA VAL A 22 -14.13 4.64 17.85
C VAL A 22 -13.17 5.58 17.12
N VAL A 23 -13.45 5.82 15.84
CA VAL A 23 -12.75 6.86 15.07
C VAL A 23 -13.33 8.21 15.46
N LYS A 24 -12.59 8.92 16.31
CA LYS A 24 -12.90 10.28 16.75
C LYS A 24 -11.63 11.12 16.68
N TRP A 25 -11.67 12.17 15.86
CA TRP A 25 -10.59 13.12 15.72
C TRP A 25 -10.72 14.25 16.74
N SER A 26 -9.59 14.82 17.15
CA SER A 26 -9.57 15.91 18.13
C SER A 26 -10.04 17.23 17.52
N GLY A 27 -10.01 17.35 16.19
CA GLY A 27 -10.23 18.61 15.48
C GLY A 27 -8.95 19.44 15.38
N ASN A 28 -7.87 19.04 16.04
CA ASN A 28 -6.55 19.65 15.95
C ASN A 28 -5.71 18.89 14.91
N ASN A 29 -5.50 19.51 13.74
CA ASN A 29 -4.77 18.85 12.65
C ASN A 29 -3.33 18.46 13.03
N PHE A 30 -2.65 19.16 13.95
CA PHE A 30 -1.35 18.71 14.45
C PHE A 30 -1.49 17.35 15.16
N LEU A 31 -2.36 17.27 16.15
CA LEU A 31 -2.55 16.03 16.94
C LEU A 31 -3.09 14.88 16.09
N ASP A 32 -4.01 15.16 15.17
CA ASP A 32 -4.68 14.12 14.38
C ASP A 32 -3.74 13.54 13.31
N TYR A 33 -2.92 14.36 12.64
CA TYR A 33 -1.86 13.85 11.76
C TYR A 33 -0.73 13.16 12.54
N LYS A 34 -0.38 13.66 13.75
CA LYS A 34 0.61 13.02 14.64
C LYS A 34 0.16 11.62 15.05
N ARG A 35 -1.09 11.48 15.50
CA ARG A 35 -1.70 10.18 15.82
C ARG A 35 -1.58 9.23 14.64
N LEU A 36 -2.06 9.65 13.46
CA LEU A 36 -2.03 8.78 12.28
C LEU A 36 -0.59 8.41 11.86
N ALA A 37 0.38 9.33 12.02
CA ALA A 37 1.79 9.02 11.78
C ALA A 37 2.27 7.85 12.65
N TYR A 38 1.96 7.85 13.96
CA TYR A 38 2.33 6.74 14.83
C TYR A 38 1.62 5.43 14.51
N GLN A 39 0.37 5.47 14.07
CA GLN A 39 -0.38 4.28 13.66
C GLN A 39 0.28 3.58 12.48
N PHE A 40 0.62 4.34 11.43
CA PHE A 40 1.37 3.81 10.28
C PHE A 40 2.77 3.37 10.66
N TYR A 41 3.47 4.13 11.51
CA TYR A 41 4.80 3.77 11.99
C TYR A 41 4.79 2.44 12.75
N GLY A 42 3.88 2.25 13.71
CA GLY A 42 3.81 1.04 14.53
C GLY A 42 3.55 -0.22 13.69
N CYS A 43 2.64 -0.14 12.72
CA CYS A 43 2.41 -1.25 11.79
C CYS A 43 3.62 -1.49 10.86
N GLY A 44 4.20 -0.42 10.31
CA GLY A 44 5.40 -0.53 9.47
C GLY A 44 6.59 -1.13 10.21
N TYR A 45 6.80 -0.71 11.45
CA TYR A 45 7.87 -1.20 12.31
C TYR A 45 7.71 -2.69 12.57
N LYS A 46 6.51 -3.16 12.93
CA LYS A 46 6.27 -4.59 13.16
C LYS A 46 6.46 -5.45 11.92
N ILE A 47 6.10 -4.95 10.73
CA ILE A 47 6.40 -5.66 9.47
C ILE A 47 7.91 -5.76 9.26
N LEU A 48 8.64 -4.65 9.40
CA LEU A 48 10.10 -4.64 9.17
C LEU A 48 10.85 -5.47 10.22
N GLU A 49 10.41 -5.44 11.48
CA GLU A 49 10.91 -6.31 12.55
C GLU A 49 10.75 -7.79 12.17
N GLU A 50 9.56 -8.19 11.71
CA GLU A 50 9.30 -9.57 11.28
C GLU A 50 10.16 -9.98 10.07
N VAL A 51 10.34 -9.09 9.10
CA VAL A 51 11.21 -9.30 7.94
C VAL A 51 12.67 -9.52 8.38
N ILE A 52 13.15 -8.70 9.31
CA ILE A 52 14.53 -8.77 9.83
C ILE A 52 14.77 -10.02 10.67
N ASN A 53 13.77 -10.47 11.41
CA ASN A 53 13.87 -11.64 12.27
C ASN A 53 13.80 -12.96 11.48
N ASP A 54 13.07 -12.99 10.36
CA ASP A 54 12.93 -14.17 9.48
C ASP A 54 13.79 -14.05 8.20
N ARG A 55 15.12 -13.98 8.39
CA ARG A 55 16.10 -13.72 7.31
C ARG A 55 16.17 -14.80 6.22
N LEU A 56 15.58 -15.97 6.43
CA LEU A 56 15.59 -17.05 5.44
C LEU A 56 14.33 -17.03 4.56
N ASN A 57 13.39 -16.13 4.85
CA ASN A 57 12.13 -16.03 4.14
C ASN A 57 12.21 -14.95 3.05
N ASN A 58 12.49 -15.38 1.82
CA ASN A 58 12.58 -14.49 0.67
C ASN A 58 11.23 -13.80 0.36
N VAL A 59 10.08 -14.40 0.70
CA VAL A 59 8.79 -13.72 0.53
C VAL A 59 8.71 -12.50 1.43
N LYS A 60 9.15 -12.62 2.69
CA LYS A 60 9.23 -11.47 3.60
C LYS A 60 10.27 -10.45 3.12
N SER A 61 11.47 -10.91 2.79
CA SER A 61 12.57 -10.04 2.37
C SER A 61 12.29 -9.30 1.05
N ASP A 62 11.65 -9.93 0.08
CA ASP A 62 11.46 -9.36 -1.26
C ASP A 62 10.11 -8.66 -1.42
N MET A 63 9.12 -9.00 -0.58
CA MET A 63 7.73 -8.55 -0.78
C MET A 63 7.18 -7.79 0.44
N TRP A 64 7.21 -8.37 1.65
CA TRP A 64 6.71 -7.70 2.85
C TRP A 64 7.54 -6.46 3.18
N PHE A 65 8.85 -6.55 2.96
CA PHE A 65 9.79 -5.45 3.14
C PHE A 65 9.33 -4.18 2.42
N LEU A 66 8.85 -4.31 1.17
CA LEU A 66 8.35 -3.19 0.38
C LEU A 66 7.08 -2.56 0.98
N THR A 67 6.19 -3.37 1.54
CA THR A 67 5.02 -2.90 2.30
C THR A 67 5.45 -2.14 3.56
N GLY A 68 6.42 -2.69 4.31
CA GLY A 68 6.98 -2.05 5.51
C GLY A 68 7.63 -0.69 5.19
N ILE A 69 8.42 -0.62 4.12
CA ILE A 69 8.99 0.62 3.59
C ILE A 69 7.89 1.66 3.36
N PHE A 70 6.82 1.28 2.65
CA PHE A 70 5.72 2.21 2.36
C PHE A 70 5.10 2.77 3.65
N LEU A 71 4.81 1.93 4.64
CA LEU A 71 4.15 2.39 5.87
C LEU A 71 5.04 3.36 6.67
N ILE A 72 6.35 3.11 6.77
CA ILE A 72 7.28 4.03 7.45
C ILE A 72 7.50 5.31 6.62
N ARG A 73 7.62 5.21 5.30
CA ARG A 73 7.70 6.38 4.42
C ARG A 73 6.43 7.25 4.53
N HIS A 74 5.26 6.64 4.64
CA HIS A 74 4.00 7.35 4.83
C HIS A 74 3.87 7.96 6.22
N SER A 75 4.35 7.28 7.27
CA SER A 75 4.39 7.86 8.61
C SER A 75 5.30 9.09 8.68
N LEU A 76 6.44 9.08 7.96
CA LEU A 76 7.32 10.23 7.82
C LEU A 76 6.60 11.42 7.17
N GLU A 77 5.87 11.19 6.07
CA GLU A 77 5.04 12.23 5.42
C GLU A 77 3.99 12.80 6.39
N LEU A 78 3.27 11.94 7.11
CA LEU A 78 2.26 12.35 8.07
C LEU A 78 2.86 13.15 9.24
N GLY A 79 4.03 12.74 9.73
CA GLY A 79 4.77 13.44 10.79
C GLY A 79 5.17 14.85 10.35
N LEU A 80 5.73 15.00 9.15
CA LEU A 80 6.08 16.31 8.61
C LEU A 80 4.83 17.18 8.35
N LYS A 81 3.74 16.59 7.87
CA LYS A 81 2.45 17.29 7.71
C LYS A 81 1.87 17.74 9.06
N SER A 82 2.00 16.92 10.10
CA SER A 82 1.63 17.29 11.47
C SER A 82 2.45 18.49 11.94
N LEU A 83 3.78 18.45 11.80
CA LEU A 83 4.66 19.57 12.17
C LEU A 83 4.28 20.87 11.47
N LEU A 84 3.96 20.81 10.17
CA LEU A 84 3.46 21.96 9.42
C LEU A 84 2.12 22.49 9.97
N CYS A 85 1.20 21.62 10.37
CA CYS A 85 -0.03 22.03 11.06
C CYS A 85 0.22 22.70 12.42
N ARG A 86 1.34 22.42 13.09
CA ARG A 86 1.73 23.07 14.34
C ARG A 86 2.26 24.49 14.11
N VAL A 87 3.13 24.66 13.11
CA VAL A 87 3.84 25.94 12.90
C VAL A 87 3.09 26.92 12.00
N LEU A 88 2.19 26.45 11.12
CA LEU A 88 1.37 27.30 10.26
C LEU A 88 0.06 27.66 10.96
N SER A 89 -0.12 28.95 11.27
CA SER A 89 -1.29 29.43 12.01
C SER A 89 -2.56 29.57 11.17
N ARG A 90 -2.45 29.77 9.86
CA ARG A 90 -3.62 29.96 8.98
C ARG A 90 -3.94 28.68 8.23
N LYS A 91 -5.23 28.28 8.28
CA LYS A 91 -5.78 27.16 7.51
C LYS A 91 -5.35 27.19 6.04
N LYS A 92 -5.42 28.35 5.40
CA LYS A 92 -5.05 28.52 3.98
C LYS A 92 -3.59 28.18 3.71
N ASP A 93 -2.67 28.55 4.61
CA ASP A 93 -1.24 28.29 4.43
C ASP A 93 -0.94 26.79 4.53
N ILE A 94 -1.63 26.07 5.42
CA ILE A 94 -1.55 24.60 5.51
C ILE A 94 -2.04 23.98 4.20
N GLN A 95 -3.21 24.40 3.71
CA GLN A 95 -3.79 23.85 2.48
C GLN A 95 -2.90 24.09 1.26
N ASP A 96 -2.37 25.31 1.11
CA ASP A 96 -1.50 25.68 -0.01
C ASP A 96 -0.16 24.93 0.08
N THR A 97 0.37 24.75 1.29
CA THR A 97 1.57 23.94 1.54
C THR A 97 1.34 22.47 1.19
N PHE A 98 0.25 21.86 1.66
CA PHE A 98 -0.06 20.46 1.37
C PHE A 98 -0.25 20.22 -0.13
N LYS A 99 -0.91 21.14 -0.84
CA LYS A 99 -1.08 21.04 -2.30
C LYS A 99 0.25 21.20 -3.04
N LYS A 100 1.10 22.13 -2.60
CA LYS A 100 2.39 22.41 -3.25
C LYS A 100 3.39 21.28 -3.03
N CYS A 101 3.54 20.80 -1.80
CA CYS A 101 4.50 19.74 -1.47
C CYS A 101 3.96 18.36 -1.81
N GLY A 102 2.63 18.15 -1.74
CA GLY A 102 2.00 16.87 -2.05
C GLY A 102 2.48 15.75 -1.13
N HIS A 103 3.23 14.81 -1.71
CA HIS A 103 3.82 13.66 -1.03
C HIS A 103 5.33 13.82 -0.78
N ASP A 104 5.96 14.86 -1.30
CA ASP A 104 7.42 15.03 -1.30
C ASP A 104 7.92 15.38 0.11
N VAL A 105 8.60 14.44 0.78
CA VAL A 105 9.04 14.61 2.17
C VAL A 105 10.20 15.58 2.30
N ALA A 106 11.03 15.72 1.26
CA ALA A 106 12.11 16.71 1.26
C ALA A 106 11.55 18.14 1.19
N LEU A 107 10.53 18.37 0.35
CA LEU A 107 9.84 19.65 0.27
C LEU A 107 9.03 19.96 1.54
N LEU A 108 8.38 18.96 2.16
CA LEU A 108 7.68 19.14 3.44
C LEU A 108 8.67 19.54 4.55
N LEU A 109 9.80 18.83 4.67
CA LEU A 109 10.85 19.12 5.64
C LEU A 109 11.45 20.51 5.41
N LYS A 110 11.85 20.82 4.16
CA LYS A 110 12.35 22.14 3.81
C LYS A 110 11.36 23.23 4.16
N LYS A 111 10.07 23.02 3.90
CA LYS A 111 9.04 24.00 4.24
C LYS A 111 8.91 24.18 5.75
N TYR A 112 8.99 23.11 6.53
CA TYR A 112 9.00 23.16 7.99
C TYR A 112 10.21 23.94 8.51
N ASP A 113 11.41 23.72 7.97
CA ASP A 113 12.61 24.48 8.36
C ASP A 113 12.53 25.98 7.98
N GLU A 114 11.88 26.32 6.86
CA GLU A 114 11.71 27.71 6.41
C GLU A 114 10.73 28.53 7.27
N VAL A 115 9.66 27.89 7.75
CA VAL A 115 8.56 28.59 8.46
C VAL A 115 8.53 28.28 9.95
N GLY A 116 9.21 27.23 10.38
CA GLY A 116 9.31 26.83 11.77
C GLY A 116 10.25 27.74 12.53
N HIS A 117 9.81 28.17 13.70
CA HIS A 117 10.66 28.89 14.66
C HIS A 117 11.25 27.95 15.73
N GLU A 118 10.92 26.67 15.65
CA GLU A 118 11.30 25.64 16.61
C GLU A 118 12.54 24.90 16.14
N ASN A 119 13.44 24.58 17.06
CA ASN A 119 14.68 23.87 16.75
C ASN A 119 14.93 22.74 17.76
N PHE A 120 14.52 21.52 17.40
CA PHE A 120 14.65 20.32 18.25
C PHE A 120 15.77 19.37 17.80
N LEU A 121 16.38 19.64 16.64
CA LEU A 121 17.46 18.85 16.07
C LEU A 121 18.75 19.66 16.02
N ASN A 122 19.88 19.03 16.30
CA ASN A 122 21.19 19.65 16.10
C ASN A 122 21.56 19.71 14.60
N SER A 123 22.65 20.40 14.27
CA SER A 123 23.05 20.61 12.87
C SER A 123 23.38 19.31 12.12
N GLU A 124 23.93 18.32 12.80
CA GLU A 124 24.28 17.02 12.22
C GLU A 124 23.02 16.21 11.91
N GLU A 125 22.11 16.12 12.87
CA GLU A 125 20.79 15.47 12.73
C GLU A 125 19.98 16.09 11.58
N LYS A 126 19.94 17.42 11.50
CA LYS A 126 19.27 18.13 10.41
C LYS A 126 19.89 17.83 9.05
N SER A 127 21.23 17.86 8.98
CA SER A 127 21.95 17.58 7.74
C SER A 127 21.68 16.15 7.28
N TRP A 128 21.70 15.20 8.21
CA TRP A 128 21.43 13.79 7.94
C TRP A 128 20.01 13.60 7.43
N LEU A 129 18.99 14.12 8.15
CA LEU A 129 17.59 13.97 7.76
C LEU A 129 17.29 14.61 6.41
N SER A 130 17.85 15.80 6.15
CA SER A 130 17.68 16.49 4.87
C SER A 130 18.22 15.67 3.70
N LYS A 131 19.46 15.16 3.82
CA LYS A 131 20.07 14.30 2.79
C LYS A 131 19.29 13.01 2.58
N TYR A 132 18.83 12.39 3.67
CA TYR A 132 18.02 11.18 3.61
C TYR A 132 16.70 11.42 2.87
N CYS A 133 15.95 12.48 3.23
CA CYS A 133 14.72 12.83 2.54
C CYS A 133 14.96 13.09 1.04
N ILE A 134 16.03 13.81 0.67
CA ILE A 134 16.38 14.02 -0.75
C ILE A 134 16.63 12.68 -1.46
N SER A 135 17.40 11.78 -0.85
CA SER A 135 17.69 10.46 -1.41
C SER A 135 16.43 9.58 -1.54
N LEU A 136 15.46 9.73 -0.63
CA LEU A 136 14.17 9.04 -0.72
C LEU A 136 13.37 9.53 -1.93
N GLU A 137 13.33 10.85 -2.17
CA GLU A 137 12.61 11.45 -3.29
C GLU A 137 13.21 11.09 -4.66
N ASP A 138 14.52 10.78 -4.73
CA ASP A 138 15.15 10.23 -5.95
C ASP A 138 14.63 8.83 -6.32
N VAL A 139 13.92 8.17 -5.40
CA VAL A 139 13.33 6.84 -5.59
C VAL A 139 11.81 6.92 -5.64
N ASP A 140 11.15 7.50 -4.64
CA ASP A 140 9.69 7.37 -4.42
C ASP A 140 8.99 8.72 -4.17
N ARG A 141 9.28 9.71 -5.02
CA ARG A 141 8.70 11.06 -4.85
C ARG A 141 7.18 11.13 -4.90
N LYS A 142 6.54 10.24 -5.66
CA LYS A 142 5.08 10.20 -5.79
C LYS A 142 4.42 9.29 -4.76
N SER A 143 5.19 8.68 -3.87
CA SER A 143 4.72 7.68 -2.91
C SER A 143 4.03 6.49 -3.59
N ASP A 144 4.42 6.09 -4.81
CA ASP A 144 3.73 5.07 -5.61
C ASP A 144 4.55 3.80 -5.86
N ILE A 145 5.88 3.87 -5.82
CA ILE A 145 6.82 2.78 -6.12
C ILE A 145 6.61 1.55 -5.22
N PHE A 146 6.25 1.78 -3.96
CA PHE A 146 6.02 0.71 -2.99
C PHE A 146 4.55 0.29 -2.86
N ARG A 147 3.65 0.94 -3.61
CA ARG A 147 2.21 0.60 -3.65
C ARG A 147 1.80 -0.14 -4.91
N PHE A 148 2.45 0.16 -6.03
CA PHE A 148 2.10 -0.36 -7.35
C PHE A 148 3.31 -1.05 -8.01
N PRO A 149 3.10 -1.87 -9.06
CA PRO A 149 4.21 -2.48 -9.79
C PRO A 149 5.27 -1.46 -10.18
N PHE A 150 6.54 -1.87 -10.09
CA PHE A 150 7.66 -1.03 -10.49
C PHE A 150 7.53 -0.66 -11.97
N ASP A 151 7.81 0.61 -12.29
CA ASP A 151 7.86 1.05 -13.67
C ASP A 151 9.20 0.71 -14.33
N ASP A 152 9.24 0.82 -15.65
CA ASP A 152 10.43 0.51 -16.44
C ASP A 152 11.65 1.35 -16.01
N GLU A 153 11.45 2.60 -15.57
CA GLU A 153 12.52 3.48 -15.11
C GLU A 153 13.16 2.94 -13.83
N PHE A 154 12.34 2.54 -12.85
CA PHE A 154 12.79 1.91 -11.62
C PHE A 154 13.53 0.60 -11.93
N LEU A 155 12.95 -0.27 -12.77
CA LEU A 155 13.54 -1.56 -13.10
C LEU A 155 14.86 -1.41 -13.87
N LEU A 156 14.95 -0.50 -14.84
CA LEU A 156 16.20 -0.23 -15.55
C LEU A 156 17.32 0.21 -14.61
N LYS A 157 16.99 0.96 -13.56
CA LYS A 157 17.97 1.48 -12.59
C LYS A 157 18.35 0.46 -11.51
N TYR A 158 17.41 -0.36 -11.05
CA TYR A 158 17.56 -1.13 -9.81
C TYR A 158 17.37 -2.65 -9.94
N ARG A 159 16.84 -3.16 -11.05
CA ARG A 159 16.67 -4.62 -11.21
C ARG A 159 17.99 -5.36 -10.99
N ASN A 160 17.88 -6.57 -10.49
CA ASN A 160 18.98 -7.46 -10.14
C ASN A 160 19.92 -6.96 -9.03
N LYS A 161 19.57 -5.89 -8.32
CA LYS A 161 20.31 -5.42 -7.14
C LYS A 161 19.70 -5.98 -5.85
N PHE A 162 20.53 -6.05 -4.82
CA PHE A 162 20.14 -6.42 -3.46
C PHE A 162 20.14 -5.19 -2.58
N LEU A 163 19.01 -4.91 -1.95
CA LEU A 163 18.91 -3.91 -0.89
C LEU A 163 19.29 -4.56 0.45
N ASP A 164 20.08 -3.85 1.25
CA ASP A 164 20.38 -4.24 2.62
C ASP A 164 19.16 -3.96 3.51
N ASN A 165 18.39 -5.00 3.82
CA ASN A 165 17.14 -4.85 4.56
C ASN A 165 17.35 -4.24 5.94
N MET A 166 18.47 -4.57 6.59
CA MET A 166 18.80 -4.04 7.92
C MET A 166 19.17 -2.56 7.83
N GLN A 167 20.10 -2.19 6.95
CA GLN A 167 20.55 -0.80 6.85
C GLN A 167 19.46 0.14 6.33
N VAL A 168 18.66 -0.30 5.35
CA VAL A 168 17.51 0.49 4.85
C VAL A 168 16.46 0.66 5.95
N THR A 169 16.16 -0.40 6.72
CA THR A 169 15.25 -0.30 7.87
C THR A 169 15.80 0.67 8.92
N ASN A 170 17.05 0.55 9.32
CA ASN A 170 17.67 1.44 10.30
C ASN A 170 17.60 2.90 9.87
N ASN A 171 17.86 3.20 8.60
CA ASN A 171 17.75 4.56 8.07
C ASN A 171 16.30 5.07 8.09
N LEU A 172 15.32 4.24 7.71
CA LEU A 172 13.90 4.58 7.79
C LEU A 172 13.47 4.90 9.22
N LEU A 173 13.88 4.07 10.19
CA LEU A 173 13.54 4.24 11.60
C LEU A 173 14.25 5.46 12.20
N GLN A 174 15.51 5.72 11.84
CA GLN A 174 16.22 6.93 12.26
C GLN A 174 15.55 8.19 11.70
N ALA A 175 15.19 8.20 10.42
CA ALA A 175 14.50 9.34 9.81
C ALA A 175 13.18 9.65 10.53
N PHE A 176 12.38 8.62 10.85
CA PHE A 176 11.16 8.80 11.62
C PHE A 176 11.45 9.22 13.07
N SER A 177 12.48 8.68 13.73
CA SER A 177 12.89 9.06 15.08
C SER A 177 13.23 10.56 15.17
N LEU A 178 13.96 11.10 14.19
CA LEU A 178 14.28 12.53 14.13
C LEU A 178 13.01 13.39 13.95
N VAL A 179 12.06 12.96 13.12
CA VAL A 179 10.76 13.64 13.00
C VAL A 179 9.93 13.50 14.27
N LYS A 180 9.94 12.33 14.91
CA LYS A 180 9.29 12.07 16.20
C LYS A 180 9.84 13.00 17.28
N ARG A 181 11.15 13.21 17.35
CA ARG A 181 11.76 14.17 18.26
C ARG A 181 11.22 15.58 18.05
N CYS A 182 11.01 16.00 16.81
CA CYS A 182 10.32 17.27 16.53
C CYS A 182 8.85 17.25 16.96
N LEU A 183 8.12 16.15 16.75
CA LEU A 183 6.71 15.99 17.17
C LEU A 183 6.55 16.01 18.69
N GLU A 184 7.57 15.54 19.42
CA GLU A 184 7.64 15.48 20.89
C GLU A 184 8.47 16.62 21.50
N MET A 185 8.73 17.69 20.75
CA MET A 185 9.39 18.90 21.23
C MET A 185 10.76 18.65 21.90
N GLY A 186 11.52 17.71 21.35
CA GLY A 186 12.87 17.37 21.81
C GLY A 186 12.93 16.24 22.84
N VAL A 187 11.80 15.73 23.32
CA VAL A 187 11.76 14.57 24.21
C VAL A 187 12.17 13.32 23.42
N ILE A 188 13.17 12.61 23.94
CA ILE A 188 13.72 11.37 23.35
C ILE A 188 13.75 10.26 24.40
N THR A 189 13.58 9.03 23.93
CA THR A 189 13.91 7.83 24.70
C THR A 189 15.32 7.33 24.36
N GLU A 190 15.90 6.48 25.21
CA GLU A 190 17.26 5.92 25.01
C GLU A 190 17.40 5.11 23.70
N GLU A 191 16.33 4.44 23.28
CA GLU A 191 16.26 3.65 22.05
C GLU A 191 16.22 4.51 20.77
N GLU A 192 16.04 5.83 20.92
CA GLU A 192 15.89 6.79 19.83
C GLU A 192 17.14 7.65 19.61
N LYS A 193 18.26 7.26 20.21
CA LYS A 193 19.54 7.95 20.04
C LYS A 193 19.95 7.98 18.57
N PHE A 194 20.36 9.16 18.13
CA PHE A 194 20.89 9.37 16.79
C PHE A 194 22.19 8.59 16.61
N ASP A 195 22.23 7.75 15.57
CA ASP A 195 23.40 7.01 15.13
C ASP A 195 24.02 7.72 13.92
N ASN A 196 25.14 8.39 14.16
CA ASN A 196 25.88 9.10 13.12
C ASN A 196 26.73 8.20 12.23
N THR A 197 26.79 6.89 12.50
CA THR A 197 27.46 5.91 11.65
C THR A 197 26.60 5.49 10.46
N LEU A 198 25.28 5.70 10.53
CA LEU A 198 24.33 5.41 9.46
C LEU A 198 24.49 6.38 8.29
N ARG A 199 24.44 5.84 7.06
CA ARG A 199 24.48 6.64 5.83
C ARG A 199 23.13 7.32 5.60
N SER A 200 23.12 8.59 5.19
CA SER A 200 21.87 9.32 4.87
C SER A 200 21.34 9.01 3.46
N GLU A 201 21.39 7.76 3.03
CA GLU A 201 20.88 7.27 1.74
C GLU A 201 19.66 6.39 1.96
N PHE A 202 18.63 6.54 1.14
CA PHE A 202 17.43 5.73 1.27
C PHE A 202 17.68 4.27 0.88
N PHE A 203 18.24 4.04 -0.31
CA PHE A 203 18.61 2.70 -0.77
C PHE A 203 20.09 2.42 -0.47
N ILE A 204 20.32 1.44 0.41
CA ILE A 204 21.64 0.87 0.67
C ILE A 204 21.74 -0.45 -0.08
N PHE A 205 22.63 -0.52 -1.06
CA PHE A 205 22.87 -1.74 -1.83
C PHE A 205 23.97 -2.58 -1.22
N THR A 206 23.86 -3.90 -1.39
CA THR A 206 24.80 -4.87 -0.87
C THR A 206 25.04 -6.00 -1.87
N SER A 207 26.03 -6.84 -1.60
CA SER A 207 26.26 -8.08 -2.35
C SER A 207 25.15 -9.11 -2.06
N PRO A 208 24.94 -10.10 -2.93
CA PRO A 208 23.97 -11.17 -2.69
C PRO A 208 24.20 -11.86 -1.34
N SER A 209 23.19 -11.89 -0.50
CA SER A 209 23.18 -12.65 0.75
C SER A 209 21.75 -12.99 1.14
N SER A 210 21.57 -14.03 1.96
CA SER A 210 20.27 -14.32 2.56
C SER A 210 19.78 -13.15 3.43
N GLY A 211 18.47 -12.94 3.45
CA GLY A 211 17.80 -11.90 4.27
C GLY A 211 17.79 -10.49 3.69
N ASN A 212 18.30 -10.30 2.48
CA ASN A 212 18.30 -9.03 1.77
C ASN A 212 17.29 -9.05 0.62
N CYS A 213 16.64 -7.92 0.38
CA CYS A 213 15.62 -7.78 -0.66
C CYS A 213 16.27 -7.84 -2.04
N TYR A 214 15.94 -8.88 -2.81
CA TYR A 214 16.35 -9.02 -4.19
C TYR A 214 15.31 -8.38 -5.13
N LEU A 215 15.71 -7.36 -5.88
CA LEU A 215 14.86 -6.70 -6.88
C LEU A 215 14.85 -7.51 -8.19
N TRP A 216 14.26 -8.70 -8.15
CA TRP A 216 14.34 -9.71 -9.21
C TRP A 216 13.38 -9.53 -10.39
N GLN A 217 12.43 -8.60 -10.29
CA GLN A 217 11.37 -8.45 -11.28
C GLN A 217 11.94 -8.10 -12.67
N SER A 218 11.47 -8.82 -13.69
CA SER A 218 11.81 -8.56 -15.08
C SER A 218 11.08 -7.31 -15.60
N ILE A 219 11.62 -6.64 -16.61
CA ILE A 219 10.92 -5.56 -17.34
C ILE A 219 9.68 -6.10 -18.08
N SER A 220 9.71 -7.38 -18.48
CA SER A 220 8.56 -8.04 -19.11
C SER A 220 7.48 -8.49 -18.12
N ASP A 221 7.76 -8.42 -16.81
CA ASP A 221 6.80 -8.79 -15.76
C ASP A 221 5.81 -7.64 -15.55
N VAL A 222 4.52 -7.95 -15.46
CA VAL A 222 3.48 -6.97 -15.11
C VAL A 222 3.62 -6.46 -13.67
N GLY A 223 4.36 -7.21 -12.83
CA GLY A 223 4.95 -6.77 -11.57
C GLY A 223 3.99 -6.75 -10.37
N PHE A 224 2.76 -7.21 -10.54
CA PHE A 224 1.72 -7.19 -9.51
C PHE A 224 1.95 -8.19 -8.39
N TYR A 225 2.48 -9.38 -8.70
CA TYR A 225 2.63 -10.48 -7.75
C TYR A 225 3.39 -10.06 -6.48
N VAL A 226 4.55 -9.43 -6.65
CA VAL A 226 5.39 -8.95 -5.53
C VAL A 226 4.62 -7.99 -4.63
N LYS A 227 3.83 -7.08 -5.19
CA LYS A 227 3.03 -6.13 -4.40
C LYS A 227 1.86 -6.84 -3.71
N ILE A 228 1.07 -7.60 -4.47
CA ILE A 228 -0.12 -8.28 -3.97
C ILE A 228 0.25 -9.20 -2.80
N ARG A 229 1.24 -10.07 -2.99
CA ARG A 229 1.67 -11.02 -1.96
C ARG A 229 2.22 -10.30 -0.74
N GLY A 230 3.06 -9.27 -0.94
CA GLY A 230 3.62 -8.45 0.12
C GLY A 230 2.56 -7.70 0.95
N TYR A 231 1.49 -7.20 0.35
CA TYR A 231 0.39 -6.57 1.11
C TYR A 231 -0.52 -7.62 1.77
N THR A 232 -0.98 -8.64 1.05
CA THR A 232 -1.94 -9.63 1.56
C THR A 232 -1.41 -10.36 2.79
N GLU A 233 -0.16 -10.81 2.76
CA GLU A 233 0.42 -11.54 3.89
C GLU A 233 0.76 -10.60 5.07
N ALA A 234 1.24 -9.37 4.79
CA ALA A 234 1.50 -8.38 5.84
C ALA A 234 0.21 -7.89 6.54
N ILE A 235 -0.91 -7.80 5.82
CA ILE A 235 -2.23 -7.53 6.38
C ILE A 235 -2.62 -8.59 7.41
N ASP A 236 -2.50 -9.87 7.02
CA ASP A 236 -2.86 -10.99 7.88
C ASP A 236 -1.98 -11.00 9.14
N PHE A 237 -0.68 -10.74 8.97
CA PHE A 237 0.26 -10.58 10.09
C PHE A 237 -0.15 -9.45 11.03
N ILE A 238 -0.30 -8.22 10.53
CA ILE A 238 -0.62 -7.05 11.37
C ILE A 238 -1.96 -7.22 12.10
N TYR A 239 -2.96 -7.82 11.46
CA TYR A 239 -4.22 -8.10 12.13
C TYR A 239 -4.03 -8.98 13.39
N GLN A 240 -3.14 -9.98 13.32
CA GLN A 240 -2.84 -10.91 14.41
C GLN A 240 -1.90 -10.34 15.49
N VAL A 241 -1.15 -9.27 15.20
CA VAL A 241 -0.26 -8.64 16.19
C VAL A 241 -1.10 -8.06 17.34
N LYS A 242 -0.86 -8.58 18.55
CA LYS A 242 -1.57 -8.17 19.79
C LYS A 242 -0.96 -6.95 20.45
N ASP A 243 0.33 -6.71 20.23
CA ASP A 243 1.09 -5.62 20.84
C ASP A 243 0.73 -4.24 20.25
N ILE A 244 0.04 -4.20 19.11
CA ILE A 244 -0.53 -2.97 18.54
C ILE A 244 -2.02 -2.92 18.90
N PRO A 245 -2.49 -1.86 19.58
CA PRO A 245 -3.91 -1.64 19.85
C PRO A 245 -4.75 -1.65 18.58
N ASN A 246 -6.00 -2.12 18.66
CA ASN A 246 -6.90 -2.18 17.50
C ASN A 246 -7.12 -0.80 16.86
N GLU A 247 -7.15 0.27 17.67
CA GLU A 247 -7.27 1.64 17.15
C GLU A 247 -6.10 2.06 16.25
N ASP A 248 -4.91 1.54 16.53
CA ASP A 248 -3.69 1.86 15.80
C ASP A 248 -3.50 0.98 14.56
N LYS A 249 -4.15 -0.18 14.52
CA LYS A 249 -4.19 -1.05 13.34
C LYS A 249 -5.21 -0.62 12.29
N LEU A 250 -6.29 0.06 12.70
CA LEU A 250 -7.47 0.29 11.86
C LEU A 250 -7.15 1.00 10.54
N TYR A 251 -6.56 2.19 10.58
CA TYR A 251 -6.27 2.97 9.37
C TYR A 251 -5.22 2.29 8.47
N PRO A 252 -4.07 1.82 8.99
CA PRO A 252 -3.10 1.06 8.20
C PRO A 252 -3.71 -0.16 7.50
N LEU A 253 -4.51 -0.98 8.21
CA LEU A 253 -5.17 -2.15 7.62
C LEU A 253 -6.19 -1.74 6.55
N MET A 254 -7.05 -0.76 6.82
CA MET A 254 -8.02 -0.27 5.85
C MET A 254 -7.35 0.25 4.58
N PHE A 255 -6.23 0.98 4.72
CA PHE A 255 -5.43 1.40 3.57
C PHE A 255 -4.84 0.20 2.81
N MET A 256 -4.15 -0.72 3.50
CA MET A 256 -3.47 -1.85 2.87
C MET A 256 -4.47 -2.71 2.10
N PHE A 257 -5.60 -3.08 2.70
CA PHE A 257 -6.68 -3.79 2.02
C PHE A 257 -7.19 -3.04 0.80
N ARG A 258 -7.45 -1.73 0.92
CA ARG A 258 -7.95 -0.93 -0.19
C ARG A 258 -6.92 -0.83 -1.32
N ASN A 259 -5.63 -0.84 -1.01
CA ASN A 259 -4.56 -0.92 -2.02
C ASN A 259 -4.54 -2.30 -2.69
N THR A 260 -4.61 -3.38 -1.91
CA THR A 260 -4.67 -4.77 -2.40
C THR A 260 -5.85 -5.01 -3.33
N ILE A 261 -7.06 -4.54 -2.98
CA ILE A 261 -8.24 -4.63 -3.84
C ILE A 261 -8.00 -3.93 -5.18
N GLU A 262 -7.36 -2.75 -5.18
CA GLU A 262 -7.01 -2.07 -6.42
C GLU A 262 -5.96 -2.84 -7.23
N LEU A 263 -4.95 -3.43 -6.59
CA LEU A 263 -3.95 -4.24 -7.26
C LEU A 263 -4.57 -5.46 -7.95
N TYR A 264 -5.43 -6.21 -7.27
CA TYR A 264 -6.14 -7.35 -7.88
C TYR A 264 -7.05 -6.90 -9.03
N LEU A 265 -7.79 -5.81 -8.87
CA LEU A 265 -8.61 -5.30 -9.97
C LEU A 265 -7.77 -4.82 -11.16
N LYS A 266 -6.52 -4.40 -10.94
CA LYS A 266 -5.60 -4.00 -12.00
C LYS A 266 -4.93 -5.19 -12.67
N ILE A 267 -4.49 -6.22 -11.95
CA ILE A 267 -3.88 -7.41 -12.57
C ILE A 267 -4.87 -8.13 -13.49
N LEU A 268 -6.16 -8.14 -13.13
CA LEU A 268 -7.23 -8.67 -13.99
C LEU A 268 -7.36 -7.96 -15.36
N PHE A 269 -6.85 -6.73 -15.53
CA PHE A 269 -6.77 -6.12 -16.86
C PHE A 269 -5.74 -6.80 -17.77
N TYR A 270 -4.76 -7.49 -17.19
CA TYR A 270 -3.66 -8.16 -17.88
C TYR A 270 -3.90 -9.66 -18.05
N SER A 271 -5.11 -10.14 -17.72
CA SER A 271 -5.50 -11.53 -17.98
C SER A 271 -5.29 -11.89 -19.45
N ARG A 272 -4.80 -13.11 -19.68
CA ARG A 272 -4.40 -13.63 -20.99
C ARG A 272 -5.53 -14.35 -21.73
N VAL A 273 -6.71 -14.45 -21.12
CA VAL A 273 -7.88 -15.12 -21.71
C VAL A 273 -8.35 -14.44 -23.00
N GLU A 274 -8.90 -15.22 -23.94
CA GLU A 274 -9.36 -14.77 -25.25
C GLU A 274 -10.38 -13.63 -25.15
N LYS A 275 -11.37 -13.76 -24.27
CA LYS A 275 -12.44 -12.78 -24.02
C LYS A 275 -12.09 -11.83 -22.86
N GLY A 276 -10.84 -11.34 -22.87
CA GLY A 276 -10.32 -10.40 -21.88
C GLY A 276 -10.94 -8.99 -21.93
N VAL A 277 -10.38 -8.08 -21.12
CA VAL A 277 -10.79 -6.68 -21.10
C VAL A 277 -10.54 -6.02 -22.46
N SER A 278 -11.55 -5.31 -23.00
CA SER A 278 -11.41 -4.63 -24.29
C SER A 278 -10.19 -3.71 -24.37
N GLN A 279 -9.53 -3.67 -25.53
CA GLN A 279 -8.31 -2.89 -25.72
C GLN A 279 -8.48 -1.39 -25.45
N LYS A 280 -9.67 -0.85 -25.73
CA LYS A 280 -10.03 0.54 -25.39
C LYS A 280 -10.04 0.77 -23.87
N ALA A 281 -10.66 -0.14 -23.12
CA ALA A 281 -10.67 -0.08 -21.66
C ALA A 281 -9.27 -0.27 -21.08
N PHE A 282 -8.51 -1.25 -21.57
CA PHE A 282 -7.12 -1.47 -21.15
C PHE A 282 -6.25 -0.22 -21.28
N LYS A 283 -6.25 0.41 -22.46
CA LYS A 283 -5.44 1.61 -22.72
C LYS A 283 -5.84 2.80 -21.84
N SER A 284 -7.13 2.97 -21.55
CA SER A 284 -7.65 4.16 -20.88
C SER A 284 -7.89 4.00 -19.37
N LYS A 285 -8.03 2.78 -18.85
CA LYS A 285 -8.54 2.51 -17.50
C LYS A 285 -7.63 1.71 -16.59
N ARG A 286 -6.67 0.92 -17.11
CA ARG A 286 -5.80 0.05 -16.29
C ARG A 286 -5.01 0.78 -15.20
N LYS A 287 -4.70 2.07 -15.41
CA LYS A 287 -3.99 2.92 -14.45
C LYS A 287 -4.93 3.71 -13.51
N SER A 288 -6.24 3.51 -13.60
CA SER A 288 -7.21 4.23 -12.76
C SER A 288 -7.13 3.79 -11.30
N HIS A 289 -7.41 4.71 -10.39
CA HIS A 289 -7.61 4.44 -8.96
C HIS A 289 -9.08 4.24 -8.59
N ARG A 290 -9.99 4.27 -9.57
CA ARG A 290 -11.44 4.19 -9.34
C ARG A 290 -11.92 2.74 -9.38
N ILE A 291 -11.94 2.11 -8.22
CA ILE A 291 -12.35 0.71 -7.98
C ILE A 291 -13.62 0.37 -8.76
N LYS A 292 -14.72 1.11 -8.57
CA LYS A 292 -15.99 0.71 -9.18
C LYS A 292 -16.15 1.16 -10.63
N LYS A 293 -16.03 2.47 -10.89
CA LYS A 293 -16.37 3.05 -12.19
C LYS A 293 -15.46 2.58 -13.32
N ASP A 294 -14.16 2.47 -13.04
CA ASP A 294 -13.16 2.22 -14.06
C ASP A 294 -12.59 0.81 -13.99
N LEU A 295 -12.31 0.27 -12.80
CA LEU A 295 -11.68 -1.06 -12.71
C LEU A 295 -12.72 -2.19 -12.76
N TRP A 296 -13.53 -2.36 -11.71
CA TRP A 296 -14.56 -3.40 -11.60
C TRP A 296 -15.48 -3.45 -12.81
N LYS A 297 -15.98 -2.29 -13.26
CA LYS A 297 -16.87 -2.21 -14.44
C LYS A 297 -16.32 -2.94 -15.66
N ASN A 298 -15.00 -2.88 -15.90
CA ASN A 298 -14.40 -3.45 -17.09
C ASN A 298 -13.98 -4.91 -16.90
N VAL A 299 -13.56 -5.31 -15.69
CA VAL A 299 -13.17 -6.70 -15.41
C VAL A 299 -14.38 -7.60 -15.14
N LYS A 300 -15.49 -7.07 -14.63
CA LYS A 300 -16.71 -7.83 -14.31
C LYS A 300 -17.21 -8.63 -15.51
N ASN A 301 -17.27 -8.02 -16.69
CA ASN A 301 -17.78 -8.68 -17.89
C ASN A 301 -16.90 -9.86 -18.31
N MET A 302 -15.57 -9.70 -18.17
CA MET A 302 -14.61 -10.78 -18.43
C MET A 302 -14.85 -11.94 -17.45
N ILE A 303 -14.95 -11.68 -16.15
CA ILE A 303 -15.23 -12.71 -15.14
C ILE A 303 -16.53 -13.46 -15.46
N VAL A 304 -17.61 -12.73 -15.79
CA VAL A 304 -18.92 -13.34 -16.12
C VAL A 304 -18.87 -14.21 -17.39
N ASN A 305 -18.02 -13.88 -18.36
CA ASN A 305 -17.90 -14.68 -19.59
C ASN A 305 -17.25 -16.04 -19.36
N TYR A 306 -16.49 -16.20 -18.27
CA TYR A 306 -15.69 -17.37 -17.97
C TYR A 306 -16.17 -18.16 -16.75
N SER A 307 -17.01 -17.57 -15.90
CA SER A 307 -17.75 -18.32 -14.89
C SER A 307 -18.74 -19.27 -15.56
N ASP A 308 -18.84 -20.52 -15.10
CA ASP A 308 -19.84 -21.52 -15.51
C ASP A 308 -21.23 -21.14 -14.99
N VAL A 309 -21.73 -19.98 -15.45
CA VAL A 309 -22.80 -19.12 -14.92
C VAL A 309 -23.86 -19.86 -14.10
N SER A 310 -23.47 -20.27 -12.89
CA SER A 310 -24.40 -20.86 -11.95
C SER A 310 -25.13 -19.73 -11.26
N ASP A 311 -26.35 -20.00 -10.79
CA ASP A 311 -27.11 -19.03 -10.00
C ASP A 311 -26.34 -18.57 -8.75
N GLU A 312 -25.43 -19.40 -8.24
CA GLU A 312 -24.61 -19.13 -7.07
C GLU A 312 -23.44 -18.18 -7.36
N GLU A 313 -22.74 -18.37 -8.47
CA GLU A 313 -21.69 -17.44 -8.92
C GLU A 313 -22.26 -16.06 -9.24
N LEU A 314 -23.41 -16.01 -9.92
CA LEU A 314 -24.10 -14.75 -10.20
C LEU A 314 -24.52 -14.02 -8.91
N LYS A 315 -24.93 -14.76 -7.87
CA LYS A 315 -25.21 -14.18 -6.54
C LYS A 315 -23.93 -13.63 -5.92
N THR A 316 -22.86 -14.41 -5.91
CA THR A 316 -21.54 -14.00 -5.38
C THR A 316 -21.03 -12.73 -6.07
N MET A 317 -21.12 -12.66 -7.41
CA MET A 317 -20.75 -11.48 -8.19
C MET A 317 -21.54 -10.23 -7.79
N LYS A 318 -22.85 -10.37 -7.56
CA LYS A 318 -23.69 -9.25 -7.09
C LYS A 318 -23.32 -8.82 -5.68
N LEU A 319 -22.96 -9.76 -4.80
CA LEU A 319 -22.49 -9.49 -3.44
C LEU A 319 -21.18 -8.71 -3.47
N VAL A 320 -20.16 -9.21 -4.18
CA VAL A 320 -18.86 -8.54 -4.32
C VAL A 320 -19.04 -7.15 -4.93
N GLU A 321 -19.90 -7.02 -5.95
CA GLU A 321 -20.17 -5.71 -6.54
C GLU A 321 -20.78 -4.73 -5.51
N LYS A 322 -21.71 -5.17 -4.66
CA LYS A 322 -22.25 -4.36 -3.55
C LYS A 322 -21.12 -4.00 -2.58
N MET A 323 -20.26 -4.95 -2.26
CA MET A 323 -19.17 -4.73 -1.32
C MET A 323 -18.16 -3.70 -1.83
N LEU A 324 -17.73 -3.82 -3.09
CA LEU A 324 -16.87 -2.85 -3.78
C LEU A 324 -17.53 -1.47 -3.90
N SER A 325 -18.86 -1.43 -4.01
CA SER A 325 -19.65 -0.19 -3.99
C SER A 325 -19.46 0.58 -2.68
N GLU A 326 -19.43 -0.15 -1.57
CA GLU A 326 -19.22 0.43 -0.24
C GLU A 326 -17.79 0.98 -0.11
N ILE A 327 -16.79 0.24 -0.60
CA ILE A 327 -15.41 0.70 -0.61
C ILE A 327 -15.22 1.93 -1.53
N ASP A 328 -15.85 1.99 -2.70
CA ASP A 328 -15.79 3.17 -3.59
C ASP A 328 -16.46 4.41 -2.96
N ARG A 329 -17.53 4.22 -2.17
CA ARG A 329 -18.19 5.29 -1.41
C ARG A 329 -17.27 5.82 -0.31
N LEU A 330 -16.65 4.91 0.43
CA LEU A 330 -15.71 5.22 1.50
C LEU A 330 -14.46 5.89 0.94
N ASP A 331 -13.74 5.25 0.02
CA ASP A 331 -12.48 5.72 -0.57
C ASP A 331 -12.37 5.51 -2.09
N LYS A 332 -13.03 6.41 -2.82
CA LYS A 332 -13.09 6.46 -4.28
C LYS A 332 -11.74 6.54 -5.01
N LYS A 333 -10.70 7.10 -4.39
CA LYS A 333 -9.42 7.41 -5.06
C LYS A 333 -8.20 6.77 -4.38
N GLY A 334 -8.35 6.16 -3.21
CA GLY A 334 -7.23 5.56 -2.47
C GLY A 334 -6.47 6.56 -1.58
N ASP A 335 -7.13 7.66 -1.19
CA ASP A 335 -6.51 8.73 -0.41
C ASP A 335 -7.06 8.79 1.02
N LYS A 336 -8.31 8.39 1.23
CA LYS A 336 -9.03 8.71 2.48
C LYS A 336 -8.60 7.84 3.66
N PHE A 337 -8.07 6.65 3.42
CA PHE A 337 -7.48 5.83 4.49
C PHE A 337 -6.00 6.14 4.74
N ARG A 338 -5.41 7.08 3.99
CA ARG A 338 -4.05 7.55 4.19
C ARG A 338 -3.97 8.82 5.04
N TYR A 339 -5.04 9.60 5.09
CA TYR A 339 -5.05 10.91 5.74
C TYR A 339 -6.32 11.08 6.59
N PRO A 340 -6.26 11.82 7.72
CA PRO A 340 -7.45 12.09 8.51
C PRO A 340 -8.40 13.04 7.77
N THR A 341 -7.85 13.93 6.92
CA THR A 341 -8.58 15.00 6.26
C THR A 341 -8.27 15.12 4.77
N SER A 342 -9.15 15.80 4.04
CA SER A 342 -8.91 16.28 2.69
C SER A 342 -7.90 17.43 2.63
N TYR A 343 -7.54 17.85 1.41
CA TYR A 343 -6.80 19.11 1.20
C TYR A 343 -7.55 20.36 1.66
N SER A 344 -8.86 20.30 1.94
CA SER A 344 -9.59 21.40 2.60
C SER A 344 -9.56 21.30 4.13
N LEU A 345 -8.85 20.32 4.68
CA LEU A 345 -8.78 19.98 6.11
C LEU A 345 -10.14 19.56 6.69
N GLU A 346 -11.01 19.01 5.85
CA GLU A 346 -12.26 18.37 6.26
C GLU A 346 -12.00 16.90 6.57
N TYR A 347 -12.41 16.44 7.75
CA TYR A 347 -12.25 15.05 8.16
C TYR A 347 -13.08 14.11 7.28
N TYR A 348 -12.46 13.04 6.81
CA TYR A 348 -13.13 12.05 5.96
C TYR A 348 -14.05 11.12 6.75
N PHE A 349 -13.61 10.73 7.95
CA PHE A 349 -14.25 9.72 8.76
C PHE A 349 -14.11 10.14 10.22
N ASP A 350 -15.20 10.60 10.84
CA ASP A 350 -15.20 11.12 12.21
C ASP A 350 -16.48 10.76 12.95
N ASN A 351 -16.37 10.57 14.25
CA ASN A 351 -17.42 10.08 15.15
C ASN A 351 -18.10 8.80 14.62
N ARG A 352 -17.29 7.81 14.27
CA ARG A 352 -17.75 6.51 13.77
C ARG A 352 -17.19 5.38 14.60
N THR A 353 -18.05 4.45 14.96
CA THR A 353 -17.67 3.19 15.59
C THR A 353 -17.52 2.13 14.51
N LEU A 354 -16.42 1.39 14.55
CA LEU A 354 -16.07 0.33 13.62
C LEU A 354 -15.62 -0.90 14.39
N ASP A 355 -15.88 -2.09 13.83
CA ASP A 355 -15.37 -3.35 14.37
C ASP A 355 -14.21 -3.82 13.47
N LEU A 356 -12.99 -3.84 14.03
CA LEU A 356 -11.80 -4.21 13.29
C LEU A 356 -11.86 -5.66 12.76
N SER A 357 -12.42 -6.59 13.53
CA SER A 357 -12.57 -7.99 13.10
C SER A 357 -13.54 -8.10 11.93
N ASN A 358 -14.69 -7.43 12.01
CA ASN A 358 -15.66 -7.41 10.93
C ASN A 358 -15.08 -6.75 9.67
N ILE A 359 -14.36 -5.63 9.80
CA ILE A 359 -13.68 -4.97 8.68
C ILE A 359 -12.67 -5.91 8.02
N TYR A 360 -11.85 -6.60 8.82
CA TYR A 360 -10.88 -7.57 8.31
C TYR A 360 -11.59 -8.66 7.50
N ILE A 361 -12.64 -9.28 8.05
CA ILE A 361 -13.41 -10.34 7.38
C ILE A 361 -14.02 -9.81 6.08
N TYR A 362 -14.68 -8.66 6.13
CA TYR A 362 -15.34 -8.03 4.98
C TYR A 362 -14.35 -7.74 3.84
N LEU A 363 -13.21 -7.12 4.14
CA LEU A 363 -12.22 -6.76 3.13
C LEU A 363 -11.45 -7.99 2.62
N LYS A 364 -11.14 -8.95 3.50
CA LYS A 364 -10.50 -10.21 3.13
C LYS A 364 -11.37 -11.06 2.21
N ALA A 365 -12.69 -11.08 2.42
CA ALA A 365 -13.63 -11.74 1.51
C ALA A 365 -13.54 -11.19 0.07
N ILE A 366 -13.43 -9.86 -0.10
CA ILE A 366 -13.26 -9.23 -1.41
C ILE A 366 -11.92 -9.65 -2.02
N VAL A 367 -10.84 -9.60 -1.23
CA VAL A 367 -9.50 -9.98 -1.68
C VAL A 367 -9.46 -11.43 -2.14
N ASN A 368 -9.93 -12.37 -1.31
CA ASN A 368 -9.96 -13.79 -1.63
C ASN A 368 -10.81 -14.08 -2.89
N PHE A 369 -11.91 -13.36 -3.06
CA PHE A 369 -12.72 -13.47 -4.27
C PHE A 369 -11.94 -13.06 -5.52
N LEU A 370 -11.29 -11.90 -5.48
CA LEU A 370 -10.54 -11.39 -6.64
C LEU A 370 -9.30 -12.24 -6.94
N GLU A 371 -8.64 -12.77 -5.91
CA GLU A 371 -7.54 -13.73 -6.04
C GLU A 371 -8.00 -15.03 -6.70
N GLY A 372 -9.18 -15.53 -6.31
CA GLY A 372 -9.81 -16.68 -6.96
C GLY A 372 -10.05 -16.43 -8.44
N CYS A 373 -10.64 -15.28 -8.80
CA CYS A 373 -10.84 -14.91 -10.20
C CYS A 373 -9.53 -14.81 -10.99
N ASP A 374 -8.48 -14.22 -10.42
CA ASP A 374 -7.17 -14.10 -11.06
C ASP A 374 -6.57 -15.48 -11.36
N SER A 375 -6.59 -16.37 -10.36
CA SER A 375 -6.07 -17.74 -10.48
C SER A 375 -6.85 -18.58 -11.49
N GLU A 376 -8.18 -18.49 -11.47
CA GLU A 376 -9.05 -19.22 -12.40
C GLU A 376 -8.85 -18.76 -13.84
N LEU A 377 -8.80 -17.45 -14.07
CA LEU A 377 -8.59 -16.89 -15.41
C LEU A 377 -7.19 -17.20 -15.95
N ASP A 378 -6.16 -17.28 -15.11
CA ASP A 378 -4.82 -17.68 -15.54
C ASP A 378 -4.80 -19.15 -15.99
N ALA A 379 -5.45 -20.04 -15.22
CA ALA A 379 -5.61 -21.44 -15.59
C ALA A 379 -6.40 -21.63 -16.90
N ILE A 380 -7.48 -20.87 -17.09
CA ILE A 380 -8.25 -20.88 -18.34
C ILE A 380 -7.39 -20.41 -19.51
N ALA A 381 -6.60 -19.35 -19.33
CA ALA A 381 -5.75 -18.83 -20.38
C ALA A 381 -4.67 -19.83 -20.83
N ASP A 382 -4.11 -20.60 -19.89
CA ASP A 382 -3.16 -21.65 -20.22
C ASP A 382 -3.83 -22.76 -21.06
N ILE A 383 -5.06 -23.18 -20.71
CA ILE A 383 -5.85 -24.15 -21.50
C ILE A 383 -6.17 -23.60 -22.90
N GLU A 384 -6.64 -22.36 -23.01
CA GLU A 384 -6.93 -21.73 -24.31
C GLU A 384 -5.68 -21.67 -25.20
N GLN A 385 -4.51 -21.42 -24.61
CA GLN A 385 -3.23 -21.38 -25.32
C GLN A 385 -2.76 -22.76 -25.76
N GLU A 386 -2.93 -23.79 -24.94
CA GLU A 386 -2.64 -25.19 -25.29
C GLU A 386 -3.49 -25.65 -26.49
N ILE A 387 -4.81 -25.44 -26.41
CA ILE A 387 -5.75 -25.76 -27.49
C ILE A 387 -5.34 -25.06 -28.80
N LYS A 388 -4.99 -23.78 -28.72
CA LYS A 388 -4.55 -23.02 -29.89
C LYS A 388 -3.27 -23.58 -30.50
N ASN A 389 -2.28 -23.94 -29.68
CA ASN A 389 -1.03 -24.52 -30.15
C ASN A 389 -1.24 -25.88 -30.83
N GLU A 390 -2.13 -26.72 -30.30
CA GLU A 390 -2.50 -28.00 -30.89
C GLU A 390 -3.16 -27.82 -32.27
N TYR A 391 -4.15 -26.92 -32.36
CA TYR A 391 -4.79 -26.61 -33.63
C TYR A 391 -3.80 -26.06 -34.68
N GLU A 392 -2.88 -25.17 -34.27
CA GLU A 392 -1.84 -24.66 -35.17
C GLU A 392 -0.92 -25.79 -35.65
N SER A 393 -0.47 -26.67 -34.76
CA SER A 393 0.35 -27.84 -35.10
C SER A 393 -0.34 -28.79 -36.07
N ASP A 394 -1.64 -29.06 -35.87
CA ASP A 394 -2.45 -29.90 -36.76
C ASP A 394 -2.63 -29.26 -38.13
N MET A 395 -2.76 -27.93 -38.21
CA MET A 395 -2.80 -27.23 -39.50
C MET A 395 -1.46 -27.27 -40.24
N TYR A 396 -0.34 -27.01 -39.55
CA TYR A 396 0.99 -27.05 -40.17
C TYR A 396 1.38 -28.45 -40.64
N SER A 397 1.10 -29.48 -39.83
CA SER A 397 1.35 -30.87 -40.23
C SER A 397 0.54 -31.25 -41.47
N ASN A 398 -0.72 -30.82 -41.59
CA ASN A 398 -1.53 -31.06 -42.79
C ASN A 398 -1.11 -30.25 -44.04
N THR A 399 -0.29 -29.21 -43.88
CA THR A 399 0.19 -28.38 -45.01
C THR A 399 1.52 -28.90 -45.59
N GLU A 400 2.31 -29.68 -44.83
CA GLU A 400 3.58 -30.27 -45.29
C GLU A 400 3.41 -31.56 -46.14
N TRP A 401 2.18 -32.10 -46.25
CA TRP A 401 1.84 -33.26 -47.09
C TRP A 401 1.23 -32.91 -48.46
N TYR A 402 1.25 -31.64 -48.85
CA TYR A 402 0.92 -31.14 -50.20
C TYR A 402 2.12 -30.43 -50.82
#